data_AF-A0A1I2XBT0-F1
#
_entry.id   AF-A0A1I2XBT0-F1
#
_cell.length_a   1.000
_cell.length_b   1.000
_cell.length_c   1.000
_cell.angle_alpha   90.00
_cell.angle_beta   90.00
_cell.angle_gamma   90.00
#
_symmetry.space_group_name_H-M   'P 1'
#
loop_
_entity.id
_entity.type
_entity.pdbx_description
1 polymer ?
#
loop_
_entity_poly.entity_id
_entity_poly.type
_entity_poly.pdbx_seq_one_letter_code
_entity_poly.pdbx_strand_id
1 'polypeptide(L)' 'MSKKSINDFQNRAEKGEKIVYLTAYDYLTAKMQEKAGVNMILVGDSPGMVMLGYNTPSPLLWMTWCVTARQCAVVQWF' A
#
# COMPACT_ATOMS: atom_id res chain seq x y z
N MET A 1 -3.20 -12.07 -11.37
CA MET A 1 -2.57 -10.84 -11.91
C MET A 1 -1.06 -11.05 -11.85
N SER A 2 -0.25 -10.44 -12.72
CA SER A 2 1.21 -10.66 -12.67
C SER A 2 1.84 -9.91 -11.49
N LYS A 3 2.77 -10.55 -10.78
CA LYS A 3 3.51 -9.96 -9.67
C LYS A 3 4.37 -8.80 -10.17
N LYS A 4 4.19 -7.61 -9.61
CA LYS A 4 4.98 -6.42 -9.93
C LYS A 4 6.29 -6.44 -9.15
N SER A 5 7.41 -6.21 -9.83
CA SER A 5 8.75 -6.20 -9.24
C SER A 5 9.35 -4.80 -9.28
N ILE A 6 10.45 -4.60 -8.57
CA ILE A 6 11.19 -3.32 -8.57
C ILE A 6 11.61 -2.94 -10.00
N ASN A 7 12.06 -3.92 -10.80
CA ASN A 7 12.47 -3.67 -12.19
C ASN A 7 11.30 -3.21 -13.07
N ASP A 8 10.07 -3.68 -12.81
CA ASP A 8 8.89 -3.21 -13.55
C ASP A 8 8.66 -1.71 -13.31
N PHE A 9 8.80 -1.25 -12.07
CA PHE A 9 8.68 0.17 -11.75
C PHE A 9 9.83 1.01 -12.34
N GLN A 10 11.07 0.50 -12.33
CA GLN A 10 12.21 1.17 -12.95
C GLN A 10 12.02 1.34 -14.46
N ASN A 11 11.63 0.27 -15.16
CA ASN A 11 11.36 0.31 -16.60
C ASN A 11 10.23 1.29 -16.95
N ARG A 12 9.17 1.35 -16.13
CA ARG A 12 8.07 2.30 -16.31
C ARG A 12 8.53 3.75 -16.12
N ALA A 13 9.36 3.99 -15.12
CA ALA A 13 9.94 5.31 -14.87
C ALA A 13 10.83 5.77 -16.04
N GLU A 14 11.69 4.89 -16.57
CA GLU A 14 12.54 5.17 -17.74
C GLU A 14 11.72 5.49 -19.00
N LYS A 15 10.59 4.81 -19.20
CA LYS A 15 9.65 5.06 -20.31
C LYS A 15 8.78 6.30 -20.12
N GLY A 16 8.84 6.96 -18.96
CA GLY A 16 7.97 8.09 -18.61
C GLY A 16 6.51 7.70 -18.33
N GLU A 17 6.23 6.42 -18.13
CA GLU A 17 4.89 5.93 -17.78
C GLU A 17 4.56 6.30 -16.33
N LYS A 18 3.35 6.84 -16.10
CA LYS A 18 2.91 7.18 -14.73
C LYS A 18 2.71 5.92 -13.89
N ILE A 19 3.11 6.02 -12.62
CA ILE A 19 2.96 4.97 -11.62
C ILE A 19 2.03 5.48 -10.54
N VAL A 20 0.95 4.74 -10.28
CA VAL A 20 -0.08 5.09 -9.31
C VAL A 20 0.12 4.30 -8.02
N TYR A 21 0.28 5.03 -6.92
CA TYR A 21 0.38 4.49 -5.57
C TYR A 21 -0.86 4.91 -4.77
N LEU A 22 -1.43 4.00 -4.00
CA LEU A 22 -2.54 4.31 -3.10
C LEU A 22 -2.32 3.63 -1.74
N THR A 23 -2.78 4.26 -0.67
CA THR A 23 -2.68 3.67 0.67
C THR A 23 -3.81 2.68 0.89
N ALA A 24 -3.52 1.56 1.54
CA ALA A 24 -4.52 0.66 2.10
C ALA A 24 -4.03 0.14 3.45
N TYR A 25 -4.98 -0.18 4.34
CA TYR A 25 -4.68 -0.64 5.70
C TYR A 25 -5.42 -1.93 6.07
N ASP A 26 -6.30 -2.40 5.19
CA ASP A 26 -7.08 -3.62 5.33
C ASP A 26 -7.09 -4.44 4.03
N TYR A 27 -7.43 -5.73 4.17
CA TYR A 27 -7.43 -6.68 3.06
C TYR A 27 -8.43 -6.32 1.94
N LEU A 28 -9.63 -5.86 2.30
CA LEU A 28 -10.70 -5.62 1.33
C LEU A 28 -10.36 -4.44 0.44
N THR A 29 -9.90 -3.34 1.04
CA THR A 29 -9.43 -2.15 0.34
C THR A 29 -8.24 -2.48 -0.55
N ALA A 30 -7.25 -3.22 -0.04
CA ALA A 30 -6.11 -3.68 -0.83
C ALA A 30 -6.57 -4.49 -2.07
N LYS A 31 -7.50 -5.43 -1.90
CA LYS A 31 -8.04 -6.27 -2.98
C LYS A 31 -8.83 -5.46 -4.01
N MET A 32 -9.56 -4.43 -3.59
CA MET A 32 -10.26 -3.53 -4.50
C MET A 32 -9.27 -2.68 -5.31
N GLN A 33 -8.21 -2.17 -4.68
CA GLN A 33 -7.17 -1.39 -5.35
C GLN A 33 -6.40 -2.21 -6.39
N GLU A 34 -6.10 -3.48 -6.07
CA GLU A 34 -5.51 -4.40 -7.03
C GLU A 34 -6.41 -4.55 -8.27
N LYS A 35 -7.71 -4.83 -8.06
CA LYS A 35 -8.70 -4.93 -9.15
C LYS A 35 -8.86 -3.64 -9.96
N ALA A 36 -8.68 -2.48 -9.32
CA ALA A 36 -8.72 -1.18 -9.97
C ALA A 36 -7.44 -0.87 -10.78
N GLY A 37 -6.41 -1.72 -10.72
CA GLY A 37 -5.18 -1.55 -11.49
C GLY A 37 -4.14 -0.64 -10.83
N VAL A 38 -4.27 -0.35 -9.53
CA VAL A 38 -3.26 0.42 -8.79
C VAL A 38 -1.90 -0.29 -8.88
N ASN A 39 -0.83 0.48 -9.13
CA ASN A 39 0.48 -0.10 -9.37
C ASN A 39 1.12 -0.63 -8.08
N MET A 40 0.95 0.07 -6.97
CA MET A 40 1.44 -0.38 -5.66
C MET A 40 0.59 0.16 -4.50
N ILE A 41 0.45 -0.66 -3.47
CA ILE A 41 -0.18 -0.31 -2.20
C ILE A 41 0.89 0.17 -1.23
N LEU A 42 0.69 1.35 -0.66
CA LEU A 42 1.58 1.96 0.33
C LEU A 42 1.03 1.78 1.75
N VAL A 43 1.77 1.06 2.60
CA VAL A 43 1.44 0.93 4.02
C VAL A 43 2.33 1.85 4.85
N GLY A 44 1.84 3.07 5.09
CA GLY A 44 2.53 4.09 5.89
C GLY A 44 2.07 4.17 7.35
N ASP A 45 2.50 5.24 8.03
CA ASP A 45 2.12 5.69 9.39
C ASP A 45 0.82 6.51 9.43
N SER A 46 0.29 6.84 8.26
CA SER A 46 -0.98 7.54 8.05
C SER A 46 -2.26 6.87 8.60
N PRO A 47 -2.37 5.54 8.88
CA PRO A 47 -3.58 5.02 9.53
C PRO A 47 -3.76 5.56 10.95
N GLY A 48 -2.70 6.07 11.59
CA GLY A 48 -2.81 6.79 12.86
C GLY A 48 -3.76 7.99 12.77
N MET A 49 -3.73 8.72 11.65
CA MET A 49 -4.60 9.87 11.45
C MET A 49 -5.94 9.46 10.81
N VAL A 50 -5.89 8.64 9.76
CA VAL A 50 -7.09 8.34 8.94
C VAL A 50 -8.03 7.34 9.59
N MET A 51 -7.49 6.35 10.33
CA MET A 51 -8.29 5.30 10.96
C MET A 51 -8.46 5.51 12.47
N LEU A 52 -7.40 5.95 13.16
CA LEU A 52 -7.40 6.11 14.62
C LEU A 52 -7.72 7.54 15.08
N GLY A 53 -7.74 8.53 14.18
CA GLY A 53 -8.10 9.91 14.50
C GLY A 53 -7.05 10.68 15.29
N TYR A 54 -5.78 10.25 15.29
CA TYR A 54 -4.70 11.02 15.88
C TYR A 54 -4.41 12.28 15.05
N ASN A 55 -4.04 13.37 15.72
CA ASN A 55 -3.63 14.61 15.05
C ASN A 55 -2.25 14.51 14.40
N THR A 56 -1.46 13.51 14.79
CA THR A 56 -0.13 13.24 14.30
C THR A 56 0.02 11.75 13.97
N PRO A 57 0.86 11.37 12.99
CA PRO A 57 1.09 9.95 12.67
C PRO A 57 1.74 9.17 13.83
N SER A 58 2.64 9.83 14.57
CA SER A 58 3.10 9.37 15.88
C SER A 58 2.00 9.66 16.92
N PRO A 59 1.47 8.69 17.68
CA PRO A 59 2.19 7.59 18.31
C PRO A 59 1.83 6.20 17.75
N LEU A 60 1.61 6.05 16.43
CA LEU A 60 1.24 4.76 15.86
C LEU A 60 2.23 3.66 16.30
N LEU A 61 1.73 2.66 17.02
CA LEU A 61 2.53 1.57 17.53
C LEU A 61 3.03 0.73 16.36
N TRP A 62 4.29 0.31 16.43
CA TRP A 62 4.90 -0.62 15.48
C TRP A 62 4.02 -1.86 15.24
N MET A 63 3.36 -2.34 16.30
CA MET A 63 2.50 -3.52 16.25
C MET A 63 1.27 -3.28 15.38
N THR A 64 0.65 -2.09 15.47
CA THR A 64 -0.47 -1.70 14.61
C THR A 64 -0.03 -1.64 13.15
N TRP A 65 1.14 -1.06 12.88
CA TRP A 65 1.69 -1.01 11.53
C TRP A 65 1.97 -2.41 10.95
N CYS A 66 2.54 -3.32 11.74
CA CYS A 66 2.77 -4.70 11.31
C CYS A 66 1.46 -5.44 10.98
N VAL A 67 0.39 -5.21 11.74
CA VAL A 67 -0.92 -5.82 11.47
C VAL A 67 -1.51 -5.30 10.15
N THR A 68 -1.51 -3.97 9.94
CA THR A 68 -2.01 -3.38 8.68
C THR A 68 -1.16 -3.81 7.48
N ALA A 69 0.16 -3.91 7.65
CA ALA A 69 1.07 -4.38 6.61
C ALA A 69 0.80 -5.84 6.23
N ARG A 70 0.57 -6.72 7.21
CA ARG A 70 0.25 -8.13 6.97
C ARG A 70 -1.07 -8.29 6.21
N GLN A 71 -2.08 -7.48 6.52
CA GLN A 71 -3.38 -7.52 5.83
C GLN A 71 -3.28 -7.07 4.36
N CYS A 72 -2.38 -6.16 4.03
CA CYS A 72 -2.18 -5.69 2.66
C CYS A 72 -1.23 -6.59 1.86
N ALA A 73 -0.21 -7.17 2.51
CA ALA A 73 0.80 -8.00 1.85
C ALA A 73 0.22 -9.24 1.17
N VAL A 74 -0.89 -9.79 1.67
CA VAL A 74 -1.56 -10.95 1.08
C VAL A 74 -2.19 -10.68 -0.30
N VAL A 75 -2.28 -9.42 -0.73
CA VAL A 75 -2.91 -9.05 -2.02
C VAL A 75 -1.87 -8.82 -3.12
N GLN A 76 -0.71 -8.23 -2.81
CA GLN A 76 0.29 -7.90 -3.83
C GLN A 76 1.39 -8.95 -4.03
N TRP A 77 1.48 -9.94 -3.13
CA TRP A 77 2.60 -10.88 -3.06
C TRP A 77 2.21 -12.36 -3.23
N PHE A 78 0.92 -12.68 -3.31
CA PHE A 78 0.37 -14.01 -3.65
C PHE A 78 -0.49 -13.90 -4.91
#